data_AF-A0A4R8G564-F1
#
_entry.id   AF-A0A4R8G564-F1
#
_cell.length_a   1.000
_cell.length_b   1.000
_cell.length_c   1.000
_cell.angle_alpha   90.00
_cell.angle_beta   90.00
_cell.angle_gamma   90.00
#
_symmetry.space_group_name_H-M   'P 1'
#
loop_
_entity.id
_entity.type
_entity.pdbx_description
1 polymer ?
#
loop_
_entity_poly.entity_id
_entity_poly.type
_entity_poly.pdbx_seq_one_letter_code
_entity_poly.pdbx_strand_id
1 'polypeptide(L)'
;MKRNWINGLGGTFIAFSLLSAGSAFAQDAGFNEWDSNSDGVVDYEEFDAGFDDEGVFDSWDANDDNMLDENEFGEGVFNTYDQDGNGDLSEDEYGDFNDDAGDNGFWDV
;
A
#
# COMPACT_ATOMS: atom_id res chain seq x y z
N MET A 1 19.87 24.21 -35.35
CA MET A 1 18.94 24.83 -34.38
C MET A 1 19.30 24.28 -33.01
N LYS A 2 19.63 25.15 -32.05
CA LYS A 2 19.93 24.76 -30.67
C LYS A 2 18.65 24.82 -29.86
N ARG A 3 18.30 23.72 -29.18
CA ARG A 3 17.54 23.73 -27.92
C ARG A 3 18.07 22.59 -27.04
N ASN A 4 19.02 22.94 -26.16
CA ASN A 4 19.42 22.16 -25.00
C ASN A 4 18.31 22.22 -23.96
N TRP A 5 17.72 21.08 -23.59
CA TRP A 5 16.91 20.95 -22.38
C TRP A 5 17.36 19.65 -21.69
N ILE A 6 18.47 19.73 -20.96
CA ILE A 6 18.77 18.84 -19.85
C ILE A 6 18.57 19.73 -18.62
N ASN A 7 17.75 19.31 -17.66
CA ASN A 7 17.88 19.58 -16.22
C ASN A 7 16.78 18.86 -15.41
N GLY A 8 17.20 17.85 -14.64
CA GLY A 8 16.54 17.34 -13.40
C GLY A 8 15.28 16.51 -13.62
N LEU A 9 15.12 15.27 -13.15
CA LEU A 9 15.78 14.47 -12.12
C LEU A 9 16.04 13.11 -12.79
N GLY A 10 17.26 12.60 -12.86
CA GLY A 10 17.75 11.75 -11.77
C GLY A 10 16.75 10.62 -11.55
N GLY A 11 16.87 9.51 -12.30
CA GLY A 11 16.17 8.27 -12.00
C GLY A 11 16.53 7.88 -10.58
N THR A 12 15.69 8.28 -9.64
CA THR A 12 15.67 7.75 -8.29
C THR A 12 15.09 6.35 -8.46
N PHE A 13 15.92 5.32 -8.32
CA PHE A 13 15.42 4.06 -7.80
C PHE A 13 14.69 4.41 -6.49
N ILE A 14 13.38 4.60 -6.55
CA ILE A 14 12.55 4.58 -5.36
C ILE A 14 12.36 3.09 -5.08
N ALA A 15 13.39 2.48 -4.51
CA ALA A 15 13.20 1.19 -3.84
C ALA A 15 12.49 1.53 -2.53
N PHE A 16 11.17 1.35 -2.50
CA PHE A 16 10.42 1.43 -1.26
C PHE A 16 10.66 0.10 -0.55
N SER A 17 11.64 0.07 0.36
CA SER A 17 12.04 -1.16 1.05
C SER A 17 11.14 -1.42 2.26
N LEU A 18 10.56 -2.62 2.34
CA LEU A 18 9.63 -3.00 3.42
C LEU A 18 10.24 -2.95 4.83
N LEU A 19 11.56 -3.12 4.93
CA LEU A 19 12.33 -3.26 6.18
C LEU A 19 12.21 -2.10 7.21
N SER A 20 11.53 -1.02 6.86
CA SER A 20 11.21 0.09 7.77
C SER A 20 9.87 0.76 7.48
N ALA A 21 9.01 0.13 6.66
CA ALA A 21 7.97 0.84 5.93
C ALA A 21 6.53 0.41 6.21
N GLY A 22 6.23 -0.62 7.02
CA GLY A 22 4.85 -1.06 7.28
C GLY A 22 3.90 0.11 7.58
N SER A 23 4.21 0.92 8.59
CA SER A 23 3.41 2.12 8.94
C SER A 23 3.51 3.28 7.94
N ALA A 24 4.69 3.51 7.34
CA ALA A 24 4.85 4.59 6.36
C ALA A 24 4.10 4.29 5.04
N PHE A 25 4.04 3.03 4.66
CA PHE A 25 3.35 2.53 3.48
C PHE A 25 1.85 2.41 3.74
N ALA A 26 1.43 1.99 4.94
CA ALA A 26 0.02 2.02 5.33
C ALA A 26 -0.59 3.43 5.25
N GLN A 27 0.16 4.46 5.66
CA GLN A 27 -0.28 5.85 5.50
C GLN A 27 -0.37 6.29 4.02
N ASP A 28 0.51 5.78 3.17
CA ASP A 28 0.47 6.05 1.72
C ASP A 28 -0.71 5.31 1.06
N ALA A 29 -1.05 4.13 1.57
CA ALA A 29 -2.17 3.29 1.15
C ALA A 29 -3.52 3.72 1.75
N GLY A 30 -3.56 4.78 2.56
CA GLY A 30 -4.81 5.34 3.08
C GLY A 30 -5.37 4.64 4.33
N PHE A 31 -4.54 4.12 5.22
CA PHE A 31 -5.00 3.45 6.45
C PHE A 31 -6.09 4.21 7.21
N ASN A 32 -6.01 5.54 7.29
CA ASN A 32 -6.99 6.35 8.04
C ASN A 32 -8.36 6.43 7.33
N GLU A 33 -8.38 6.27 6.02
CA GLU A 33 -9.59 6.20 5.21
C GLU A 33 -10.30 4.86 5.43
N TRP A 34 -9.53 3.78 5.60
CA TRP A 34 -10.04 2.45 5.93
C TRP A 34 -10.48 2.33 7.40
N ASP A 35 -9.72 2.90 8.35
CA ASP A 35 -10.09 3.02 9.79
C ASP A 35 -11.19 4.09 9.98
N SER A 36 -12.38 3.77 9.46
CA SER A 36 -13.54 4.65 9.43
C SER A 36 -14.01 5.08 10.82
N ASN A 37 -13.79 4.23 11.82
CA ASN A 37 -14.17 4.50 13.20
C ASN A 37 -13.06 5.22 14.01
N SER A 38 -11.83 5.26 13.48
CA SER A 38 -10.63 5.88 14.04
C SER A 38 -10.18 5.28 15.37
N ASP A 39 -10.26 3.96 15.53
CA ASP A 39 -9.77 3.23 16.71
C ASP A 39 -8.35 2.68 16.54
N GLY A 40 -7.73 2.89 15.38
CA GLY A 40 -6.34 2.58 15.09
C GLY A 40 -6.13 1.15 14.57
N VAL A 41 -7.20 0.48 14.15
CA VAL A 41 -7.17 -0.82 13.46
C VAL A 41 -8.18 -0.79 12.32
N VAL A 42 -8.02 -1.69 11.35
CA VAL A 42 -9.06 -1.96 10.35
C VAL A 42 -9.66 -3.31 10.68
N ASP A 43 -10.92 -3.33 11.10
CA ASP A 43 -11.65 -4.58 11.33
C ASP A 43 -12.22 -5.15 10.01
N TYR A 44 -12.75 -6.38 10.07
CA TYR A 44 -13.31 -7.01 8.88
C TYR A 44 -14.52 -6.26 8.31
N GLU A 45 -15.33 -5.57 9.14
CA GLU A 45 -16.48 -4.81 8.64
C GLU A 45 -16.02 -3.57 7.85
N GLU A 46 -14.95 -2.92 8.32
CA GLU A 46 -14.29 -1.80 7.64
C GLU A 46 -13.59 -2.27 6.36
N PHE A 47 -12.92 -3.42 6.41
CA PHE A 47 -12.29 -4.02 5.25
C PHE A 47 -13.32 -4.44 4.18
N ASP A 48 -14.39 -5.15 4.56
CA ASP A 48 -15.45 -5.61 3.65
C ASP A 48 -16.16 -4.43 2.93
N ALA A 49 -16.23 -3.27 3.59
CA ALA A 49 -16.82 -2.07 2.99
C ALA A 49 -16.05 -1.56 1.75
N GLY A 50 -14.73 -1.73 1.74
CA GLY A 50 -13.87 -1.39 0.61
C GLY A 50 -13.53 -2.60 -0.28
N PHE A 51 -13.42 -3.78 0.31
CA PHE A 51 -12.94 -4.99 -0.33
C PHE A 51 -13.56 -6.27 0.28
N ASP A 52 -14.56 -6.82 -0.42
CA ASP A 52 -15.26 -8.07 -0.07
C ASP A 52 -14.41 -9.31 -0.43
N ASP A 53 -13.26 -9.48 0.23
CA ASP A 53 -12.42 -10.69 0.16
C ASP A 53 -11.85 -11.08 1.54
N GLU A 54 -12.62 -11.90 2.25
CA GLU A 54 -12.23 -12.52 3.53
C GLU A 54 -10.89 -13.28 3.45
N GLY A 55 -10.56 -13.85 2.29
CA GLY A 55 -9.30 -14.59 2.12
C GLY A 55 -8.07 -13.70 2.11
N VAL A 56 -8.21 -12.43 1.70
CA VAL A 56 -7.11 -11.46 1.75
C VAL A 56 -6.96 -10.91 3.15
N PHE A 57 -8.07 -10.57 3.83
CA PHE A 57 -8.06 -10.16 5.23
C PHE A 57 -7.33 -11.19 6.11
N ASP A 58 -7.75 -12.45 6.03
CA ASP A 58 -7.12 -13.56 6.77
C ASP A 58 -5.63 -13.75 6.42
N SER A 59 -5.21 -13.35 5.23
CA SER A 59 -3.80 -13.45 4.83
C SER A 59 -2.93 -12.32 5.39
N TRP A 60 -3.54 -11.19 5.74
CA TRP A 60 -2.86 -10.01 6.25
C TRP A 60 -2.88 -9.96 7.79
N ASP A 61 -3.90 -10.53 8.42
CA ASP A 61 -3.99 -10.72 9.87
C ASP A 61 -2.95 -11.76 10.34
N ALA A 62 -1.71 -11.30 10.50
CA ALA A 62 -0.58 -12.16 10.84
C ALA A 62 -0.67 -12.68 12.29
N ASN A 63 -1.46 -12.01 13.13
CA ASN A 63 -1.54 -12.28 14.55
C ASN A 63 -2.83 -13.06 14.97
N ASP A 64 -3.75 -13.27 14.02
CA ASP A 64 -5.04 -13.97 14.14
C ASP A 64 -5.98 -13.33 15.18
N ASP A 65 -6.03 -11.99 15.28
CA ASP A 65 -6.93 -11.27 16.19
C ASP A 65 -8.17 -10.65 15.53
N ASN A 66 -8.38 -10.93 14.25
CA ASN A 66 -9.46 -10.41 13.42
C ASN A 66 -9.43 -8.88 13.27
N MET A 67 -8.24 -8.28 13.37
CA MET A 67 -7.99 -6.86 13.16
C MET A 67 -6.71 -6.72 12.33
N LEU A 68 -6.62 -5.65 11.53
CA LEU A 68 -5.39 -5.29 10.84
C LEU A 68 -4.83 -4.04 11.51
N ASP A 69 -3.70 -4.18 12.19
CA ASP A 69 -2.97 -3.01 12.66
C ASP A 69 -2.28 -2.26 11.49
N GLU A 70 -1.78 -1.05 11.75
CA GLU A 70 -1.12 -0.22 10.73
C GLU A 70 0.03 -0.95 10.02
N ASN A 71 0.74 -1.87 10.69
CA ASN A 71 1.80 -2.64 10.05
C ASN A 71 1.24 -3.79 9.22
N GLU A 72 0.26 -4.53 9.73
CA GLU A 72 -0.38 -5.65 9.01
C GLU A 72 -1.07 -5.16 7.74
N PHE A 73 -1.79 -4.04 7.81
CA PHE A 73 -2.38 -3.40 6.64
C PHE A 73 -1.31 -2.98 5.63
N GLY A 74 -0.27 -2.25 6.07
CA GLY A 74 0.78 -1.77 5.18
C GLY A 74 1.60 -2.89 4.56
N GLU A 75 1.98 -3.91 5.34
CA GLU A 75 2.68 -5.09 4.83
C GLU A 75 1.80 -5.89 3.87
N GLY A 76 0.51 -6.04 4.17
CA GLY A 76 -0.45 -6.70 3.29
C GLY A 76 -0.60 -6.02 1.94
N VAL A 77 -0.83 -4.70 1.92
CA VAL A 77 -0.90 -3.92 0.67
C VAL A 77 0.43 -4.03 -0.06
N PHE A 78 1.56 -3.86 0.62
CA PHE A 78 2.87 -3.96 -0.02
C PHE A 78 3.11 -5.31 -0.68
N ASN A 79 2.88 -6.40 0.05
CA ASN A 79 3.08 -7.76 -0.44
C ASN A 79 2.15 -8.11 -1.61
N THR A 80 1.04 -7.38 -1.76
CA THR A 80 0.15 -7.51 -2.92
C THR A 80 0.79 -6.96 -4.20
N TYR A 81 1.64 -5.93 -4.08
CA TYR A 81 2.34 -5.30 -5.21
C TYR A 81 3.79 -5.79 -5.39
N ASP A 82 4.45 -6.33 -4.37
CA ASP A 82 5.77 -6.98 -4.46
C ASP A 82 5.65 -8.34 -5.15
N GLN A 83 5.47 -8.31 -6.47
CA GLN A 83 5.17 -9.48 -7.29
C GLN A 83 6.34 -10.46 -7.37
N ASP A 84 7.57 -9.95 -7.30
CA ASP A 84 8.77 -10.79 -7.31
C ASP A 84 9.24 -11.22 -5.90
N GLY A 85 8.63 -10.67 -4.85
CA GLY A 85 8.83 -11.03 -3.45
C GLY A 85 10.23 -10.67 -2.94
N ASN A 86 10.83 -9.61 -3.50
CA ASN A 86 12.19 -9.22 -3.17
C ASN A 86 12.25 -8.25 -1.96
N GLY A 87 11.11 -7.77 -1.47
CA GLY A 87 10.99 -6.83 -0.37
C GLY A 87 11.15 -5.36 -0.76
N ASP A 88 11.14 -5.04 -2.05
CA ASP A 88 11.22 -3.71 -2.66
C ASP A 88 10.21 -3.59 -3.82
N LEU A 89 9.44 -2.49 -3.88
CA LEU A 89 8.64 -2.19 -5.08
C LEU A 89 9.53 -1.60 -6.18
N SER A 90 9.59 -2.26 -7.33
CA SER A 90 10.15 -1.71 -8.56
C SER A 90 9.31 -0.55 -9.11
N GLU A 91 9.82 0.19 -10.10
CA GLU A 91 9.07 1.29 -10.72
C GLU A 91 7.74 0.83 -11.33
N ASP A 92 7.69 -0.41 -11.85
CA ASP A 92 6.47 -0.98 -12.43
C ASP A 92 5.48 -1.36 -11.33
N GLU A 93 5.93 -2.04 -10.26
CA GLU A 93 5.09 -2.47 -9.12
C GLU A 93 4.56 -1.27 -8.32
N TYR A 94 5.38 -0.25 -8.11
CA TYR A 94 4.93 1.00 -7.47
C TYR A 94 3.99 1.79 -8.38
N GLY A 95 4.15 1.69 -9.70
CA GLY A 95 3.23 2.27 -10.68
C GLY A 95 1.83 1.67 -10.55
N ASP A 96 1.73 0.34 -10.48
CA ASP A 96 0.47 -0.38 -10.26
C ASP A 96 -0.17 0.04 -8.92
N PHE A 97 0.63 0.12 -7.84
CA PHE A 97 0.15 0.63 -6.55
C PHE A 97 -0.42 2.05 -6.65
N ASN A 98 0.30 2.98 -7.28
CA ASN A 98 -0.12 4.37 -7.36
C ASN A 98 -1.36 4.58 -8.24
N ASP A 99 -1.56 3.74 -9.25
CA ASP A 99 -2.79 3.74 -10.06
C ASP A 99 -3.99 3.27 -9.23
N ASP A 100 -3.78 2.31 -8.33
CA ASP A 100 -4.82 1.77 -7.44
C ASP A 100 -5.02 2.61 -6.17
N ALA A 101 -4.02 3.32 -5.67
CA ALA A 101 -4.11 4.19 -4.48
C ALA A 101 -4.51 5.64 -4.80
N GLY A 102 -4.52 6.02 -6.08
CA GLY A 102 -4.94 7.36 -6.52
C GLY A 102 -6.45 7.55 -6.54
N ASP A 103 -6.90 8.79 -6.80
CA ASP A 103 -8.33 9.14 -6.90
C ASP A 103 -9.10 8.20 -7.85
N ASN A 104 -10.18 7.58 -7.37
CA ASN A 104 -10.98 6.54 -8.05
C ASN A 104 -10.22 5.21 -8.30
N GLY A 105 -9.10 5.00 -7.63
CA GLY A 105 -8.35 3.76 -7.62
C GLY A 105 -9.02 2.71 -6.75
N PHE A 106 -8.48 1.49 -6.80
CA PHE A 106 -9.00 0.36 -6.04
C PHE A 106 -8.94 0.56 -4.50
N TRP A 107 -7.96 1.29 -3.98
CA TRP A 107 -7.81 1.57 -2.53
C TRP A 107 -8.50 2.86 -2.07
N ASP A 108 -9.12 3.62 -2.96
CA ASP A 108 -9.87 4.84 -2.66
C ASP A 108 -11.28 4.49 -2.16
N VAL A 109 -11.50 4.54 -0.84
CA VAL A 109 -12.73 4.14 -0.13
C VAL A 109 -13.51 5.28 0.51
#